data_AF-A0A7W1IMS2-F1
#
_entry.id   AF-A0A7W1IMS2-F1
#
_cell.length_a   1.000
_cell.length_b   1.000
_cell.length_c   1.000
_cell.angle_alpha   90.00
_cell.angle_beta   90.00
_cell.angle_gamma   90.00
#
_symmetry.space_group_name_H-M   'P 1'
#
loop_
_entity.id
_entity.type
_entity.pdbx_description
1 polymer ?
#
loop_
_entity_poly.entity_id
_entity_poly.type
_entity_poly.pdbx_seq_one_letter_code
_entity_poly.pdbx_strand_id
1 'polypeptide(L)'
;MKNFYLSLLLSAAGLVANAQLTQANHAFVGGEIFTTYQCDSNGVTAGASGAGATWNYGTITTHSSMLVGYSVTVNTNTSYPMPGLALSSTANNTSYYTSNPTDTKYWGGNILVGSIGATLTYTSGAFTAVYPMNLSTSTVSATGGSISVPALSQNGTFTGNAGTIADGTGTLILPTGTYTNVVRVVTTQTINFTTPLANGTVTQKNWDYYSVGTKNSLFTISASTVVTSLAPTPSSQTVVTRNAPSSVGVKENKANVISLSVFPNPSSTQITLSTESDKANTVVVNDITGKMISAYTFENNKVNFSTLEMTNGIYFYTVKNAQKQNLATGKFTVAH
;
A
#
# COMPACT_ATOMS: atom_id res chain seq x y z
N MET A 1 54.85 -48.98 7.06
CA MET A 1 54.48 -47.56 7.19
C MET A 1 53.61 -47.20 6.00
N LYS A 2 52.28 -47.16 6.17
CA LYS A 2 51.31 -46.83 5.11
C LYS A 2 50.72 -45.46 5.43
N ASN A 3 51.00 -44.47 4.59
CA ASN A 3 50.42 -43.13 4.73
C ASN A 3 49.03 -43.14 4.07
N PHE A 4 48.00 -42.92 4.88
CA PHE A 4 46.64 -42.68 4.41
C PHE A 4 46.47 -41.17 4.21
N TYR A 5 46.22 -40.73 2.98
CA TYR A 5 45.76 -39.36 2.70
C TYR A 5 44.24 -39.36 2.71
N LEU A 6 43.64 -38.73 3.72
CA LEU A 6 42.20 -38.49 3.81
C LEU A 6 41.90 -37.11 3.23
N SER A 7 41.38 -37.07 2.00
CA SER A 7 40.88 -35.86 1.35
C SER A 7 39.51 -35.49 1.91
N LEU A 8 39.45 -34.40 2.68
CA LEU A 8 38.22 -33.83 3.22
C LEU A 8 37.54 -32.97 2.14
N LEU A 9 36.56 -33.53 1.43
CA LEU A 9 35.63 -32.77 0.59
C LEU A 9 34.64 -32.05 1.50
N LEU A 10 34.93 -30.79 1.82
CA LEU A 10 34.01 -29.90 2.52
C LEU A 10 32.94 -29.42 1.52
N SER A 11 31.81 -30.11 1.44
CA SER A 11 30.63 -29.60 0.76
C SER A 11 30.09 -28.40 1.55
N ALA A 12 30.43 -27.20 1.12
CA ALA A 12 29.76 -25.98 1.55
C ALA A 12 28.34 -25.98 0.96
N ALA A 13 27.43 -26.73 1.58
CA ALA A 13 26.00 -26.48 1.44
C ALA A 13 25.75 -25.11 2.07
N GLY A 14 25.76 -24.06 1.25
CA GLY A 14 25.38 -22.73 1.69
C GLY A 14 24.02 -22.82 2.36
N LEU A 15 23.96 -22.41 3.63
CA LEU A 15 22.71 -22.18 4.35
C LEU A 15 21.98 -21.04 3.63
N VAL A 16 21.24 -21.36 2.57
CA VAL A 16 20.25 -20.44 2.03
C VAL A 16 19.16 -20.33 3.08
N ALA A 17 19.20 -19.25 3.86
CA ALA A 17 18.12 -18.90 4.77
C ALA A 17 16.84 -18.76 3.93
N ASN A 18 15.91 -19.70 4.10
CA ASN A 18 14.62 -19.63 3.43
C ASN A 18 13.85 -18.40 3.97
N ALA A 19 13.08 -17.77 3.09
CA ALA A 19 12.21 -16.67 3.47
C ALA A 19 11.23 -17.13 4.58
N GLN A 20 11.16 -16.36 5.68
CA GLN A 20 10.26 -16.60 6.82
C GLN A 20 9.50 -15.31 7.11
N LEU A 21 8.20 -15.43 7.35
CA LEU A 21 7.38 -14.30 7.80
C LEU A 21 7.27 -14.32 9.33
N THR A 22 7.55 -13.18 9.94
CA THR A 22 7.42 -12.89 11.37
C THR A 22 6.40 -11.77 11.54
N GLN A 23 5.90 -11.57 12.76
CA GLN A 23 4.99 -10.45 13.01
C GLN A 23 5.60 -9.12 12.54
N ALA A 24 6.89 -8.91 12.81
CA ALA A 24 7.59 -7.66 12.51
C ALA A 24 7.68 -7.35 11.01
N ASN A 25 7.74 -8.36 10.14
CA ASN A 25 7.90 -8.17 8.69
C ASN A 25 6.65 -8.47 7.86
N HIS A 26 5.54 -8.89 8.47
CA HIS A 26 4.29 -9.21 7.78
C HIS A 26 3.07 -8.48 8.33
N ALA A 27 2.95 -8.34 9.66
CA ALA A 27 1.75 -7.76 10.24
C ALA A 27 1.66 -6.25 9.97
N PHE A 28 0.43 -5.81 9.70
CA PHE A 28 0.10 -4.40 9.58
C PHE A 28 0.40 -3.66 10.89
N VAL A 29 0.81 -2.40 10.74
CA VAL A 29 1.00 -1.46 11.86
C VAL A 29 0.25 -0.17 11.55
N GLY A 30 -0.31 0.47 12.58
CA GLY A 30 -1.01 1.75 12.42
C GLY A 30 -0.11 2.82 11.78
N GLY A 31 -0.65 3.55 10.80
CA GLY A 31 0.05 4.56 10.02
C GLY A 31 0.60 4.07 8.67
N GLU A 32 0.56 2.76 8.40
CA GLU A 32 0.99 2.22 7.11
C GLU A 32 0.05 2.64 5.97
N ILE A 33 0.65 2.96 4.82
CA ILE A 33 -0.05 3.32 3.58
C ILE A 33 0.61 2.55 2.43
N PHE A 34 -0.21 1.96 1.57
CA PHE A 34 0.25 1.29 0.36
C PHE A 34 -0.81 1.34 -0.73
N THR A 35 -0.41 1.02 -1.95
CA THR A 35 -1.29 1.02 -3.11
C THR A 35 -1.13 -0.28 -3.89
N THR A 36 -2.19 -0.68 -4.59
CA THR A 36 -2.18 -1.84 -5.48
C THR A 36 -2.82 -1.50 -6.81
N TYR A 37 -2.27 -2.03 -7.90
CA TYR A 37 -2.95 -2.04 -9.19
C TYR A 37 -3.78 -3.31 -9.33
N GLN A 38 -4.98 -3.18 -9.91
CA GLN A 38 -5.67 -4.34 -10.44
C GLN A 38 -4.97 -4.83 -11.71
N CYS A 39 -4.91 -6.14 -11.88
CA CYS A 39 -4.39 -6.82 -13.05
C CYS A 39 -5.49 -7.62 -13.75
N ASP A 40 -5.23 -8.00 -14.99
CA ASP A 40 -6.07 -8.98 -15.69
C ASP A 40 -6.06 -10.30 -14.91
N SER A 41 -7.24 -10.90 -14.73
CA SER A 41 -7.43 -12.16 -14.02
C SER A 41 -7.64 -13.36 -14.93
N ASN A 42 -7.77 -13.15 -16.25
CA ASN A 42 -8.06 -14.22 -17.20
C ASN A 42 -6.89 -15.21 -17.30
N GLY A 43 -7.18 -16.50 -17.04
CA GLY A 43 -6.18 -17.57 -17.09
C GLY A 43 -5.10 -17.53 -16.00
N VAL A 44 -5.20 -16.61 -15.03
CA VAL A 44 -4.22 -16.51 -13.95
C VAL A 44 -4.45 -17.64 -12.96
N THR A 45 -3.41 -18.44 -12.72
CA THR A 45 -3.41 -19.51 -11.71
C THR A 45 -2.35 -19.25 -10.65
N ALA A 46 -2.51 -19.82 -9.47
CA ALA A 46 -1.54 -19.66 -8.39
C ALA A 46 -0.19 -20.37 -8.68
N GLY A 47 -0.13 -21.34 -9.60
CA GLY A 47 1.08 -22.13 -9.82
C GLY A 47 1.44 -23.05 -8.65
N ALA A 48 2.61 -23.68 -8.73
CA ALA A 48 3.05 -24.74 -7.82
C ALA A 48 3.16 -24.30 -6.35
N SER A 49 2.92 -25.24 -5.42
CA SER A 49 3.23 -25.13 -3.99
C SER A 49 4.58 -25.81 -3.68
N GLY A 50 5.04 -25.73 -2.44
CA GLY A 50 6.29 -26.36 -1.98
C GLY A 50 7.52 -25.45 -2.07
N ALA A 51 8.68 -26.00 -1.78
CA ALA A 51 9.96 -25.28 -1.79
C ALA A 51 10.49 -25.10 -3.21
N GLY A 52 11.07 -23.93 -3.49
CA GLY A 52 11.73 -23.63 -4.77
C GLY A 52 10.77 -23.42 -5.94
N ALA A 53 9.49 -23.09 -5.67
CA ALA A 53 8.53 -22.80 -6.72
C ALA A 53 8.93 -21.56 -7.54
N THR A 54 8.58 -21.56 -8.83
CA THR A 54 8.73 -20.37 -9.68
C THR A 54 7.35 -19.92 -10.15
N TRP A 55 6.97 -18.70 -9.79
CA TRP A 55 5.71 -18.06 -10.17
C TRP A 55 6.01 -16.93 -11.16
N ASN A 56 5.72 -17.16 -12.43
CA ASN A 56 6.02 -16.20 -13.49
C ASN A 56 4.77 -15.45 -13.93
N TYR A 57 4.67 -14.18 -13.51
CA TYR A 57 3.67 -13.22 -13.95
C TYR A 57 4.33 -12.00 -14.61
N GLY A 58 5.52 -12.16 -15.20
CA GLY A 58 6.28 -11.07 -15.82
C GLY A 58 5.54 -10.36 -16.96
N THR A 59 4.56 -11.03 -17.56
CA THR A 59 3.71 -10.51 -18.65
C THR A 59 2.29 -10.17 -18.20
N ILE A 60 2.01 -10.10 -16.90
CA ILE A 60 0.66 -9.80 -16.40
C ILE A 60 0.23 -8.40 -16.82
N THR A 61 -0.92 -8.30 -17.50
CA THR A 61 -1.49 -7.02 -17.91
C THR A 61 -1.96 -6.26 -16.68
N THR A 62 -1.44 -5.05 -16.49
CA THR A 62 -1.83 -4.17 -15.37
C THR A 62 -2.80 -3.10 -15.85
N HIS A 63 -3.89 -2.91 -15.13
CA HIS A 63 -4.81 -1.81 -15.36
C HIS A 63 -4.37 -0.58 -14.56
N SER A 64 -3.51 0.24 -15.14
CA SER A 64 -2.90 1.39 -14.46
C SER A 64 -3.90 2.46 -13.99
N SER A 65 -5.10 2.52 -14.58
CA SER A 65 -6.20 3.39 -14.14
C SER A 65 -6.97 2.83 -12.93
N MET A 66 -6.83 1.54 -12.61
CA MET A 66 -7.48 0.88 -11.48
C MET A 66 -6.48 0.72 -10.33
N LEU A 67 -6.16 1.85 -9.69
CA LEU A 67 -5.31 1.95 -8.51
C LEU A 67 -6.18 2.04 -7.24
N VAL A 68 -5.92 1.16 -6.27
CA VAL A 68 -6.57 1.21 -4.95
C VAL A 68 -5.51 1.55 -3.90
N GLY A 69 -5.78 2.60 -3.13
CA GLY A 69 -4.98 2.96 -1.96
C GLY A 69 -5.52 2.33 -0.69
N TYR A 70 -4.63 2.02 0.23
CA TYR A 70 -4.93 1.46 1.53
C TYR A 70 -4.25 2.26 2.63
N SER A 71 -4.95 2.43 3.75
CA SER A 71 -4.41 3.01 4.98
C SER A 71 -4.75 2.12 6.17
N VAL A 72 -3.78 1.97 7.07
CA VAL A 72 -3.94 1.24 8.33
C VAL A 72 -4.04 2.25 9.46
N THR A 73 -5.11 2.17 10.25
CA THR A 73 -5.30 3.02 11.43
C THR A 73 -5.64 2.18 12.65
N VAL A 74 -5.57 2.78 13.84
CA VAL A 74 -6.08 2.14 15.06
C VAL A 74 -7.60 2.04 14.97
N ASN A 75 -8.15 0.85 15.23
CA ASN A 75 -9.58 0.62 15.21
C ASN A 75 -10.28 1.40 16.33
N THR A 76 -11.28 2.20 15.96
CA THR A 76 -12.18 2.91 16.89
C THR A 76 -13.63 2.39 16.83
N ASN A 77 -13.92 1.45 15.93
CA ASN A 77 -15.25 0.85 15.80
C ASN A 77 -15.42 -0.25 16.85
N THR A 78 -16.33 -0.01 17.80
CA THR A 78 -16.64 -0.90 18.93
C THR A 78 -17.36 -2.18 18.53
N SER A 79 -17.83 -2.29 17.29
CA SER A 79 -18.40 -3.54 16.75
C SER A 79 -17.33 -4.61 16.52
N TYR A 80 -16.05 -4.24 16.51
CA TYR A 80 -14.91 -5.12 16.32
C TYR A 80 -13.95 -4.99 17.51
N PRO A 81 -13.12 -6.00 17.80
CA PRO A 81 -12.27 -5.97 19.00
C PRO A 81 -11.31 -4.78 19.09
N MET A 82 -11.06 -4.37 20.33
CA MET A 82 -10.12 -3.32 20.70
C MET A 82 -9.11 -3.83 21.75
N PRO A 83 -7.83 -3.40 21.71
CA PRO A 83 -7.21 -2.62 20.63
C PRO A 83 -7.09 -3.45 19.34
N GLY A 84 -7.35 -2.82 18.19
CA GLY A 84 -7.30 -3.46 16.87
C GLY A 84 -6.84 -2.48 15.79
N LEU A 85 -6.78 -2.95 14.55
CA LEU A 85 -6.41 -2.18 13.37
C LEU A 85 -7.58 -2.16 12.38
N ALA A 86 -7.78 -1.04 11.72
CA ALA A 86 -8.66 -0.90 10.57
C ALA A 86 -7.81 -0.68 9.32
N LEU A 87 -7.94 -1.59 8.35
CA LEU A 87 -7.39 -1.47 7.01
C LEU A 87 -8.49 -0.95 6.09
N SER A 88 -8.42 0.33 5.72
CA SER A 88 -9.40 0.98 4.86
C SER A 88 -8.85 1.20 3.46
N SER A 89 -9.69 1.01 2.45
CA SER A 89 -9.33 1.24 1.05
C SER A 89 -10.00 2.50 0.48
N THR A 90 -9.42 3.08 -0.57
CA THR A 90 -10.04 4.16 -1.35
C THR A 90 -11.27 3.69 -2.15
N ALA A 91 -11.55 2.39 -2.17
CA ALA A 91 -12.76 1.79 -2.71
C ALA A 91 -13.86 1.61 -1.66
N ASN A 92 -13.72 2.25 -0.49
CA ASN A 92 -14.68 2.22 0.63
C ASN A 92 -14.86 0.84 1.29
N ASN A 93 -13.88 -0.06 1.16
CA ASN A 93 -13.86 -1.31 1.92
C ASN A 93 -13.00 -1.13 3.17
N THR A 94 -13.51 -1.56 4.32
CA THR A 94 -12.73 -1.61 5.56
C THR A 94 -12.71 -3.03 6.11
N SER A 95 -11.54 -3.49 6.54
CA SER A 95 -11.29 -4.77 7.18
C SER A 95 -10.66 -4.56 8.55
N TYR A 96 -11.05 -5.35 9.53
CA TYR A 96 -10.62 -5.19 10.92
C TYR A 96 -9.73 -6.35 11.37
N TYR A 97 -8.62 -6.03 12.03
CA TYR A 97 -7.61 -7.00 12.43
C TYR A 97 -7.13 -6.79 13.87
N THR A 98 -6.61 -7.85 14.47
CA THR A 98 -5.72 -7.76 15.64
C THR A 98 -4.39 -8.41 15.30
N SER A 99 -3.29 -7.82 15.73
CA SER A 99 -1.93 -8.35 15.53
C SER A 99 -1.24 -8.54 16.87
N ASN A 100 -0.77 -9.76 17.12
CA ASN A 100 -0.02 -10.17 18.30
C ASN A 100 1.33 -10.77 17.86
N PRO A 101 2.30 -10.92 18.77
CA PRO A 101 3.60 -11.52 18.43
C PRO A 101 3.50 -12.91 17.78
N THR A 102 2.44 -13.66 18.09
CA THR A 102 2.23 -15.05 17.63
C THR A 102 1.22 -15.18 16.50
N ASP A 103 0.34 -14.20 16.27
CA ASP A 103 -0.72 -14.33 15.27
C ASP A 103 -1.25 -13.00 14.72
N THR A 104 -1.97 -13.09 13.62
CA THR A 104 -2.86 -12.04 13.15
C THR A 104 -4.23 -12.65 12.90
N LYS A 105 -5.27 -11.96 13.37
CA LYS A 105 -6.66 -12.38 13.22
C LYS A 105 -7.47 -11.31 12.51
N TYR A 106 -8.34 -11.76 11.60
CA TYR A 106 -9.36 -10.96 10.93
C TYR A 106 -10.68 -11.05 11.70
N TRP A 107 -11.33 -9.91 11.89
CA TRP A 107 -12.56 -9.77 12.68
C TRP A 107 -13.79 -9.37 11.87
N GLY A 108 -13.63 -9.23 10.55
CA GLY A 108 -14.72 -8.85 9.66
C GLY A 108 -14.50 -7.51 8.97
N GLY A 109 -15.54 -7.03 8.31
CA GLY A 109 -15.45 -5.94 7.34
C GLY A 109 -16.39 -6.14 6.16
N ASN A 110 -16.17 -5.37 5.10
CA ASN A 110 -16.95 -5.48 3.87
C ASN A 110 -16.50 -6.68 3.04
N ILE A 111 -17.47 -7.43 2.54
CA ILE A 111 -17.29 -8.48 1.53
C ILE A 111 -18.16 -8.15 0.32
N LEU A 112 -17.62 -8.34 -0.87
CA LEU A 112 -18.33 -8.21 -2.14
C LEU A 112 -18.15 -9.50 -2.91
N VAL A 113 -19.25 -10.16 -3.28
CA VAL A 113 -19.21 -11.29 -4.20
C VAL A 113 -20.19 -11.03 -5.34
N GLY A 114 -19.68 -10.89 -6.55
CA GLY A 114 -20.47 -10.38 -7.67
C GLY A 114 -20.90 -8.93 -7.43
N SER A 115 -22.20 -8.65 -7.51
CA SER A 115 -22.79 -7.32 -7.29
C SER A 115 -23.35 -7.10 -5.87
N ILE A 116 -23.33 -8.12 -5.00
CA ILE A 116 -23.94 -8.05 -3.67
C ILE A 116 -22.85 -7.82 -2.63
N GLY A 117 -22.93 -6.68 -1.95
CA GLY A 117 -22.09 -6.32 -0.83
C GLY A 117 -22.74 -6.70 0.51
N ALA A 118 -21.93 -7.22 1.44
CA ALA A 118 -22.31 -7.49 2.81
C ALA A 118 -21.25 -7.00 3.78
N THR A 119 -21.63 -6.85 5.05
CA THR A 119 -20.72 -6.58 6.17
C THR A 119 -20.75 -7.76 7.11
N LEU A 120 -19.58 -8.27 7.47
CA LEU A 120 -19.39 -9.38 8.40
C LEU A 120 -18.82 -8.85 9.72
N THR A 121 -19.35 -9.34 10.84
CA THR A 121 -18.79 -9.09 12.17
C THR A 121 -18.54 -10.42 12.85
N TYR A 122 -17.27 -10.75 13.10
CA TYR A 122 -16.87 -12.03 13.67
C TYR A 122 -16.92 -11.97 15.20
N THR A 123 -17.51 -13.00 15.81
CA THR A 123 -17.43 -13.21 17.27
C THR A 123 -16.19 -14.01 17.66
N SER A 124 -15.61 -14.76 16.71
CA SER A 124 -14.32 -15.45 16.83
C SER A 124 -13.45 -15.10 15.63
N GLY A 125 -12.30 -14.48 15.87
CA GLY A 125 -11.41 -13.99 14.82
C GLY A 125 -10.82 -15.10 13.96
N ALA A 126 -10.84 -14.91 12.64
CA ALA A 126 -10.24 -15.82 11.68
C ALA A 126 -8.73 -15.66 11.64
N PHE A 127 -7.95 -16.73 11.79
CA PHE A 127 -6.50 -16.63 11.61
C PHE A 127 -6.15 -16.26 10.17
N THR A 128 -5.36 -15.21 10.01
CA THR A 128 -4.75 -14.79 8.72
C THR A 128 -3.23 -14.94 8.73
N ALA A 129 -2.61 -15.13 9.90
CA ALA A 129 -1.21 -15.48 10.07
C ALA A 129 -0.96 -16.14 11.42
N VAL A 130 0.05 -17.01 11.50
CA VAL A 130 0.63 -17.55 12.75
C VAL A 130 2.14 -17.46 12.65
N TYR A 131 2.76 -16.72 13.56
CA TYR A 131 4.19 -16.42 13.48
C TYR A 131 5.03 -17.35 14.35
N PRO A 132 6.24 -17.69 13.89
CA PRO A 132 6.75 -17.46 12.53
C PRO A 132 6.08 -18.38 11.49
N MET A 133 5.82 -17.85 10.30
CA MET A 133 5.36 -18.65 9.14
C MET A 133 6.57 -19.12 8.33
N ASN A 134 6.83 -20.43 8.41
CA ASN A 134 7.72 -21.17 7.52
C ASN A 134 6.89 -21.93 6.50
N LEU A 135 7.54 -22.52 5.49
CA LEU A 135 6.86 -23.47 4.60
C LEU A 135 6.12 -24.55 5.42
N SER A 136 4.86 -24.79 5.05
CA SER A 136 3.92 -25.70 5.71
C SER A 136 3.42 -25.26 7.10
N THR A 137 3.81 -24.09 7.63
CA THR A 137 3.11 -23.52 8.80
C THR A 137 1.65 -23.32 8.43
N SER A 138 0.74 -23.96 9.17
CA SER A 138 -0.69 -23.89 8.91
C SER A 138 -1.51 -23.76 10.19
N THR A 139 -2.67 -23.12 10.08
CA THR A 139 -3.67 -23.06 11.16
C THR A 139 -5.07 -23.08 10.57
N VAL A 140 -6.04 -23.50 11.38
CA VAL A 140 -7.46 -23.40 11.10
C VAL A 140 -8.21 -22.90 12.33
N SER A 141 -9.23 -22.10 12.11
CA SER A 141 -10.15 -21.62 13.14
C SER A 141 -11.59 -21.84 12.70
N ALA A 142 -12.44 -22.29 13.62
CA ALA A 142 -13.87 -22.13 13.46
C ALA A 142 -14.21 -20.63 13.54
N THR A 143 -15.06 -20.18 12.62
CA THR A 143 -15.51 -18.79 12.53
C THR A 143 -17.01 -18.71 12.67
N GLY A 144 -17.50 -17.55 13.08
CA GLY A 144 -18.91 -17.28 13.18
C GLY A 144 -19.17 -15.84 13.60
N GLY A 145 -20.40 -15.41 13.44
CA GLY A 145 -20.81 -14.05 13.76
C GLY A 145 -22.07 -13.61 13.04
N SER A 146 -22.19 -12.30 12.83
CA SER A 146 -23.33 -11.70 12.15
C SER A 146 -22.97 -11.24 10.73
N ILE A 147 -23.97 -11.27 9.86
CA ILE A 147 -23.90 -10.76 8.50
C ILE A 147 -25.01 -9.73 8.29
N SER A 148 -24.68 -8.62 7.64
CA SER A 148 -25.63 -7.60 7.21
C SER A 148 -25.52 -7.40 5.70
N VAL A 149 -26.65 -7.40 5.00
CA VAL A 149 -26.76 -7.18 3.55
C VAL A 149 -27.65 -5.97 3.32
N PRO A 150 -27.10 -4.73 3.40
CA PRO A 150 -27.91 -3.51 3.41
C PRO A 150 -28.74 -3.31 2.14
N ALA A 151 -28.21 -3.70 0.98
CA ALA A 151 -28.91 -3.57 -0.31
C ALA A 151 -30.25 -4.33 -0.37
N LEU A 152 -30.44 -5.34 0.49
CA LEU A 152 -31.65 -6.15 0.58
C LEU A 152 -32.38 -5.99 1.93
N SER A 153 -31.91 -5.07 2.79
CA SER A 153 -32.38 -4.90 4.16
C SER A 153 -32.40 -6.22 4.96
N GLN A 154 -31.43 -7.11 4.72
CA GLN A 154 -31.34 -8.40 5.38
C GLN A 154 -30.23 -8.41 6.44
N ASN A 155 -30.51 -9.04 7.56
CA ASN A 155 -29.53 -9.34 8.60
C ASN A 155 -29.63 -10.82 8.97
N GLY A 156 -28.52 -11.39 9.39
CA GLY A 156 -28.44 -12.81 9.69
C GLY A 156 -27.21 -13.18 10.48
N THR A 157 -26.95 -14.48 10.52
CA THR A 157 -25.77 -15.06 11.15
C THR A 157 -24.99 -15.87 10.15
N PHE A 158 -23.73 -16.15 10.48
CA PHE A 158 -22.94 -17.12 9.75
C PHE A 158 -22.11 -17.98 10.70
N THR A 159 -21.78 -19.18 10.22
CA THR A 159 -20.77 -20.07 10.80
C THR A 159 -19.82 -20.51 9.71
N GLY A 160 -18.65 -21.01 10.08
CA GLY A 160 -17.66 -21.31 9.07
C GLY A 160 -16.33 -21.82 9.59
N ASN A 161 -15.39 -21.86 8.67
CA ASN A 161 -13.99 -22.07 8.98
C ASN A 161 -13.14 -21.02 8.23
N ALA A 162 -11.98 -20.72 8.81
CA ALA A 162 -10.91 -20.03 8.13
C ALA A 162 -9.62 -20.83 8.31
N GLY A 163 -8.81 -20.85 7.26
CA GLY A 163 -7.53 -21.54 7.22
C GLY A 163 -6.46 -20.62 6.70
N THR A 164 -5.25 -20.76 7.22
CA THR A 164 -4.05 -20.09 6.70
C THR A 164 -2.94 -21.12 6.57
N ILE A 165 -2.20 -21.10 5.46
CA ILE A 165 -1.01 -21.92 5.27
C ILE A 165 0.04 -21.15 4.46
N ALA A 166 1.30 -21.16 4.90
CA ALA A 166 2.43 -20.79 4.04
C ALA A 166 2.77 -22.00 3.16
N ASP A 167 2.17 -22.09 1.98
CA ASP A 167 2.17 -23.33 1.18
C ASP A 167 3.32 -23.40 0.16
N GLY A 168 4.06 -22.32 -0.06
CA GLY A 168 5.15 -22.30 -1.03
C GLY A 168 6.23 -21.29 -0.69
N THR A 169 7.46 -21.61 -1.08
CA THR A 169 8.60 -20.67 -1.09
C THR A 169 9.28 -20.70 -2.45
N GLY A 170 9.82 -19.56 -2.90
CA GLY A 170 10.59 -19.53 -4.14
C GLY A 170 10.67 -18.16 -4.81
N THR A 171 10.65 -18.16 -6.14
CA THR A 171 10.87 -16.97 -6.97
C THR A 171 9.56 -16.47 -7.59
N LEU A 172 9.26 -15.18 -7.40
CA LEU A 172 8.18 -14.46 -8.06
C LEU A 172 8.74 -13.52 -9.12
N ILE A 173 8.26 -13.63 -10.36
CA ILE A 173 8.61 -12.73 -11.46
C ILE A 173 7.39 -11.85 -11.75
N LEU A 174 7.55 -10.54 -11.60
CA LEU A 174 6.54 -9.52 -11.91
C LEU A 174 7.08 -8.58 -13.00
N PRO A 175 6.22 -7.77 -13.65
CA PRO A 175 6.69 -6.75 -14.60
C PRO A 175 7.67 -5.74 -13.98
N THR A 176 7.66 -5.60 -12.65
CA THR A 176 8.52 -4.69 -11.89
C THR A 176 9.84 -5.30 -11.46
N GLY A 177 10.04 -6.62 -11.60
CA GLY A 177 11.28 -7.28 -11.20
C GLY A 177 11.10 -8.73 -10.78
N THR A 178 12.23 -9.35 -10.42
CA THR A 178 12.30 -10.72 -9.93
C THR A 178 12.63 -10.72 -8.44
N TYR A 179 11.84 -11.45 -7.65
CA TYR A 179 11.96 -11.59 -6.21
C TYR A 179 12.27 -13.04 -5.88
N THR A 180 13.50 -13.35 -5.46
CA THR A 180 13.99 -14.73 -5.32
C THR A 180 13.72 -15.37 -3.95
N ASN A 181 13.28 -14.59 -2.97
CA ASN A 181 13.02 -15.01 -1.58
C ASN A 181 11.57 -14.72 -1.18
N VAL A 182 10.62 -15.36 -1.85
CA VAL A 182 9.18 -15.16 -1.64
C VAL A 182 8.55 -16.30 -0.85
N VAL A 183 7.65 -15.95 0.07
CA VAL A 183 6.73 -16.88 0.74
C VAL A 183 5.33 -16.63 0.20
N ARG A 184 4.63 -17.69 -0.22
CA ARG A 184 3.21 -17.63 -0.56
C ARG A 184 2.38 -18.04 0.66
N VAL A 185 1.53 -17.13 1.11
CA VAL A 185 0.53 -17.39 2.16
C VAL A 185 -0.81 -17.58 1.48
N VAL A 186 -1.47 -18.69 1.80
CA VAL A 186 -2.80 -19.02 1.30
C VAL A 186 -3.78 -18.91 2.45
N THR A 187 -4.75 -18.03 2.31
CA THR A 187 -5.87 -17.93 3.26
C THR A 187 -7.13 -18.47 2.61
N THR A 188 -7.92 -19.23 3.36
CA THR A 188 -9.21 -19.77 2.93
C THR A 188 -10.27 -19.39 3.93
N GLN A 189 -11.48 -19.14 3.44
CA GLN A 189 -12.63 -18.88 4.30
C GLN A 189 -13.87 -19.52 3.71
N THR A 190 -14.61 -20.27 4.54
CA THR A 190 -15.94 -20.77 4.20
C THR A 190 -16.93 -20.14 5.15
N ILE A 191 -17.92 -19.42 4.61
CA ILE A 191 -18.95 -18.70 5.35
C ILE A 191 -20.29 -19.32 4.95
N ASN A 192 -20.90 -20.08 5.85
CA ASN A 192 -22.26 -20.58 5.71
C ASN A 192 -23.20 -19.59 6.42
N PHE A 193 -23.91 -18.79 5.65
CA PHE A 193 -24.77 -17.73 6.15
C PHE A 193 -26.24 -18.11 6.11
N THR A 194 -27.00 -17.55 7.04
CA THR A 194 -28.46 -17.66 7.11
C THR A 194 -29.06 -16.28 7.35
N THR A 195 -29.92 -15.84 6.43
CA THR A 195 -30.77 -14.65 6.56
C THR A 195 -32.25 -15.06 6.42
N PRO A 196 -33.21 -14.20 6.81
CA PRO A 196 -34.63 -14.47 6.58
C PRO A 196 -35.00 -14.73 5.11
N LEU A 197 -34.28 -14.08 4.18
CA LEU A 197 -34.56 -14.20 2.74
C LEU A 197 -33.93 -15.45 2.10
N ALA A 198 -32.69 -15.78 2.49
CA ALA A 198 -31.93 -16.87 1.88
C ALA A 198 -30.84 -17.37 2.82
N ASN A 199 -30.44 -18.63 2.61
CA ASN A 199 -29.19 -19.18 3.13
C ASN A 199 -28.22 -19.42 1.96
N GLY A 200 -26.94 -19.61 2.29
CA GLY A 200 -25.93 -19.85 1.28
C GLY A 200 -24.54 -20.02 1.84
N THR A 201 -23.60 -20.27 0.93
CA THR A 201 -22.19 -20.45 1.24
C THR A 201 -21.37 -19.50 0.39
N VAL A 202 -20.48 -18.75 1.04
CA VAL A 202 -19.39 -18.02 0.40
C VAL A 202 -18.09 -18.74 0.69
N THR A 203 -17.31 -19.04 -0.34
CA THR A 203 -15.95 -19.56 -0.22
C THR A 203 -14.99 -18.55 -0.79
N GLN A 204 -13.98 -18.16 -0.02
CA GLN A 204 -12.88 -17.30 -0.47
C GLN A 204 -11.55 -18.05 -0.34
N LYS A 205 -10.66 -17.82 -1.30
CA LYS A 205 -9.30 -18.30 -1.27
C LYS A 205 -8.37 -17.23 -1.84
N ASN A 206 -7.42 -16.80 -1.03
CA ASN A 206 -6.41 -15.84 -1.44
C ASN A 206 -5.04 -16.51 -1.48
N TRP A 207 -4.26 -16.17 -2.49
CA TRP A 207 -2.84 -16.48 -2.60
C TRP A 207 -2.08 -15.17 -2.60
N ASP A 208 -1.44 -14.87 -1.47
CA ASP A 208 -0.69 -13.66 -1.24
C ASP A 208 0.81 -13.96 -1.26
N TYR A 209 1.57 -13.22 -2.06
CA TYR A 209 3.00 -13.47 -2.28
C TYR A 209 3.83 -12.38 -1.60
N TYR A 210 4.57 -12.75 -0.56
CA TYR A 210 5.35 -11.82 0.25
C TYR A 210 6.85 -12.00 0.01
N SER A 211 7.56 -10.89 -0.15
CA SER A 211 9.01 -10.85 -0.01
C SER A 211 9.37 -10.39 1.40
N VAL A 212 10.44 -10.93 1.98
CA VAL A 212 10.93 -10.54 3.32
C VAL A 212 11.26 -9.04 3.45
N GLY A 213 11.41 -8.31 2.32
CA GLY A 213 11.68 -6.87 2.30
C GLY A 213 10.42 -5.98 2.28
N THR A 214 9.21 -6.53 2.17
CA THR A 214 7.97 -5.75 2.06
C THR A 214 6.86 -6.38 2.90
N LYS A 215 6.25 -5.59 3.79
CA LYS A 215 5.13 -6.08 4.62
C LYS A 215 3.87 -6.41 3.83
N ASN A 216 3.59 -5.61 2.80
CA ASN A 216 2.42 -5.83 1.95
C ASN A 216 2.73 -6.91 0.91
N SER A 217 1.71 -7.67 0.53
CA SER A 217 1.79 -8.64 -0.55
C SER A 217 2.23 -7.96 -1.85
N LEU A 218 3.21 -8.55 -2.54
CA LEU A 218 3.69 -8.10 -3.84
C LEU A 218 2.67 -8.40 -4.96
N PHE A 219 1.95 -9.51 -4.81
CA PHE A 219 0.99 -10.01 -5.78
C PHE A 219 -0.09 -10.79 -5.03
N THR A 220 -1.34 -10.66 -5.43
CA THR A 220 -2.45 -11.37 -4.80
C THR A 220 -3.37 -11.91 -5.88
N ILE A 221 -3.77 -13.17 -5.73
CA ILE A 221 -4.89 -13.77 -6.46
C ILE A 221 -5.97 -14.04 -5.43
N SER A 222 -7.16 -13.49 -5.61
CA SER A 222 -8.31 -13.71 -4.75
C SER A 222 -9.42 -14.35 -5.56
N ALA A 223 -9.77 -15.59 -5.23
CA ALA A 223 -10.92 -16.30 -5.78
C ALA A 223 -12.05 -16.29 -4.75
N SER A 224 -13.26 -15.95 -5.19
CA SER A 224 -14.47 -16.02 -4.38
C SER A 224 -15.57 -16.73 -5.14
N THR A 225 -16.31 -17.60 -4.46
CA THR A 225 -17.49 -18.27 -4.99
C THR A 225 -18.64 -18.08 -4.01
N VAL A 226 -19.84 -17.82 -4.54
CA VAL A 226 -21.08 -17.78 -3.77
C VAL A 226 -22.11 -18.73 -4.36
N VAL A 227 -22.80 -19.44 -3.47
CA VAL A 227 -23.98 -20.25 -3.78
C VAL A 227 -25.07 -19.86 -2.79
N THR A 228 -26.31 -19.70 -3.25
CA THR A 228 -27.44 -19.37 -2.37
C THR A 228 -28.62 -20.28 -2.64
N SER A 229 -29.55 -20.39 -1.68
CA SER A 229 -30.80 -21.13 -1.87
C SER A 229 -31.68 -20.58 -3.00
N LEU A 230 -31.52 -19.30 -3.35
CA LEU A 230 -32.28 -18.65 -4.43
C LEU A 230 -31.60 -18.78 -5.80
N ALA A 231 -30.30 -19.06 -5.82
CA ALA A 231 -29.49 -19.26 -7.01
C ALA A 231 -28.48 -20.38 -6.74
N PRO A 232 -28.87 -21.65 -6.98
CA PRO A 232 -28.06 -22.81 -6.61
C PRO A 232 -26.85 -23.02 -7.54
N THR A 233 -26.82 -22.35 -8.70
CA THR A 233 -25.65 -22.33 -9.57
C THR A 233 -24.56 -21.42 -8.98
N PRO A 234 -23.33 -21.91 -8.75
CA PRO A 234 -22.27 -21.10 -8.19
C PRO A 234 -21.90 -19.91 -9.08
N SER A 235 -21.79 -18.72 -8.47
CA SER A 235 -21.19 -17.54 -9.09
C SER A 235 -19.77 -17.37 -8.57
N SER A 236 -18.80 -17.20 -9.47
CA SER A 236 -17.38 -17.10 -9.12
C SER A 236 -16.75 -15.81 -9.65
N GLN A 237 -15.82 -15.26 -8.87
CA GLN A 237 -15.04 -14.08 -9.21
C GLN A 237 -13.57 -14.33 -8.89
N THR A 238 -12.68 -13.92 -9.80
CA THR A 238 -11.24 -13.86 -9.54
C THR A 238 -10.77 -12.42 -9.71
N VAL A 239 -10.13 -11.89 -8.67
CA VAL A 239 -9.47 -10.58 -8.68
C VAL A 239 -7.98 -10.81 -8.52
N VAL A 240 -7.19 -10.16 -9.37
CA VAL A 240 -5.73 -10.21 -9.30
C VAL A 240 -5.23 -8.80 -9.05
N THR A 241 -4.35 -8.64 -8.07
CA THR A 241 -3.72 -7.35 -7.76
C THR A 241 -2.22 -7.51 -7.63
N ARG A 242 -1.50 -6.42 -7.86
CA ARG A 242 -0.08 -6.33 -7.57
C ARG A 242 0.21 -5.06 -6.79
N ASN A 243 1.21 -5.13 -5.92
CA ASN A 243 1.71 -3.97 -5.22
C ASN A 243 2.15 -2.91 -6.23
N ALA A 244 1.65 -1.69 -6.05
CA ALA A 244 2.19 -0.54 -6.74
C ALA A 244 3.33 -0.02 -5.87
N PRO A 245 4.59 -0.07 -6.33
CA PRO A 245 5.69 0.44 -5.53
C PRO A 245 5.38 1.89 -5.18
N SER A 246 5.45 2.22 -3.89
CA SER A 246 5.29 3.60 -3.45
C SER A 246 6.39 4.40 -4.11
N SER A 247 6.00 5.28 -5.03
CA SER A 247 6.87 6.40 -5.39
C SER A 247 7.16 7.10 -4.08
N VAL A 248 8.40 7.00 -3.59
CA VAL A 248 8.92 7.88 -2.55
C VAL A 248 9.12 9.29 -3.14
N GLY A 249 8.08 9.81 -3.77
CA GLY A 249 7.95 11.22 -4.08
C GLY A 249 7.54 11.90 -2.79
N VAL A 250 8.36 12.85 -2.34
CA VAL A 250 7.90 13.84 -1.38
C VAL A 250 6.63 14.44 -1.96
N LYS A 251 5.51 14.32 -1.25
CA LYS A 251 4.27 14.98 -1.62
C LYS A 251 4.62 16.47 -1.67
N GLU A 252 4.83 17.02 -2.87
CA GLU A 252 5.04 18.46 -3.01
C GLU A 252 3.82 19.10 -2.37
N ASN A 253 4.05 19.82 -1.27
CA ASN A 253 3.07 20.77 -0.82
C ASN A 253 2.85 21.65 -2.03
N LYS A 254 1.66 21.57 -2.63
CA LYS A 254 1.18 22.63 -3.51
C LYS A 254 1.08 23.87 -2.61
N ALA A 255 2.21 24.54 -2.39
CA ALA A 255 2.23 25.97 -2.18
C ALA A 255 1.29 26.53 -3.25
N ASN A 256 0.48 27.52 -2.91
CA ASN A 256 -0.45 28.10 -3.87
C ASN A 256 0.37 28.69 -5.03
N VAL A 257 0.70 27.88 -6.03
CA VAL A 257 1.72 28.18 -7.05
C VAL A 257 1.12 29.27 -7.92
N ILE A 258 1.68 30.46 -7.79
CA ILE A 258 1.42 31.56 -8.70
C ILE A 258 2.40 31.47 -9.87
N SER A 259 1.95 31.84 -11.07
CA SER A 259 2.85 32.04 -12.21
C SER A 259 3.72 33.26 -11.93
N LEU A 260 5.04 33.08 -11.87
CA LEU A 260 6.00 34.13 -11.56
C LEU A 260 7.12 34.15 -12.59
N SER A 261 7.32 35.29 -13.23
CA SER A 261 8.40 35.56 -14.18
C SER A 261 9.48 36.38 -13.50
N VAL A 262 10.74 35.96 -13.64
CA VAL A 262 11.90 36.63 -13.01
C VAL A 262 12.91 36.99 -14.10
N PHE A 263 13.14 38.29 -14.30
CA PHE A 263 13.99 38.78 -15.40
C PHE A 263 14.64 40.14 -15.11
N PRO A 264 15.81 40.45 -15.71
CA PRO A 264 16.68 39.49 -16.40
C PRO A 264 17.27 38.49 -15.39
N ASN A 265 17.53 37.26 -15.85
CA ASN A 265 18.24 36.23 -15.07
C ASN A 265 19.17 35.46 -16.02
N PRO A 266 20.50 35.63 -15.93
CA PRO A 266 21.24 36.41 -14.92
C PRO A 266 20.99 37.93 -14.97
N SER A 267 21.15 38.62 -13.85
CA SER A 267 21.04 40.08 -13.74
C SER A 267 22.38 40.73 -13.37
N SER A 268 22.71 41.86 -13.99
CA SER A 268 23.91 42.65 -13.71
C SER A 268 23.63 43.98 -12.99
N THR A 269 22.38 44.43 -12.88
CA THR A 269 22.05 45.75 -12.31
C THR A 269 20.74 45.79 -11.52
N GLN A 270 19.69 45.15 -12.04
CA GLN A 270 18.37 45.10 -11.43
C GLN A 270 17.62 43.83 -11.83
N ILE A 271 16.70 43.38 -10.99
CA ILE A 271 15.86 42.23 -11.26
C ILE A 271 14.39 42.57 -11.01
N THR A 272 13.53 42.10 -11.90
CA THR A 272 12.09 42.23 -11.81
C THR A 272 11.46 40.87 -11.59
N LEU A 273 10.59 40.75 -10.58
CA LEU A 273 9.68 39.63 -10.43
C LEU A 273 8.27 40.11 -10.75
N SER A 274 7.59 39.41 -11.66
CA SER A 274 6.25 39.75 -12.14
C SER A 274 5.34 38.55 -12.03
N THR A 275 4.10 38.75 -11.59
CA THR A 275 3.07 37.71 -11.54
C THR A 275 1.75 38.25 -12.07
N GLU A 276 0.82 37.36 -12.39
CA GLU A 276 -0.58 37.72 -12.67
C GLU A 276 -1.46 37.59 -11.42
N SER A 277 -0.95 37.04 -10.33
CA SER A 277 -1.72 36.81 -9.11
C SER A 277 -1.73 38.03 -8.19
N ASP A 278 -2.94 38.47 -7.84
CA ASP A 278 -3.25 39.47 -6.81
C ASP A 278 -2.93 39.01 -5.37
N LYS A 279 -2.64 37.71 -5.18
CA LYS A 279 -2.31 37.14 -3.87
C LYS A 279 -0.86 37.39 -3.47
N ALA A 280 0.02 37.72 -4.42
CA ALA A 280 1.42 38.01 -4.14
C ALA A 280 1.55 39.32 -3.36
N ASN A 281 2.14 39.24 -2.17
CA ASN A 281 2.26 40.39 -1.28
C ASN A 281 3.72 40.79 -1.07
N THR A 282 4.56 39.84 -0.66
CA THR A 282 5.97 40.10 -0.38
C THR A 282 6.87 39.08 -1.06
N VAL A 283 8.06 39.51 -1.49
CA VAL A 283 9.18 38.64 -1.81
C VAL A 283 10.26 38.79 -0.74
N VAL A 284 10.79 37.67 -0.27
CA VAL A 284 11.97 37.61 0.61
C VAL A 284 13.12 37.02 -0.20
N VAL A 285 14.27 37.69 -0.19
CA VAL A 285 15.49 37.26 -0.89
C VAL A 285 16.51 36.80 0.13
N ASN A 286 17.08 35.62 -0.08
CA ASN A 286 18.10 35.01 0.75
C ASN A 286 19.33 34.63 -0.09
N ASP A 287 20.51 34.63 0.54
CA ASP A 287 21.72 34.07 -0.06
C ASP A 287 21.74 32.53 -0.02
N ILE A 288 22.83 31.93 -0.51
CA ILE A 288 23.03 30.48 -0.53
C ILE A 288 23.11 29.84 0.87
N THR A 289 23.37 30.63 1.91
CA THR A 289 23.42 30.17 3.31
C THR A 289 22.04 30.25 3.98
N GLY A 290 21.04 30.80 3.28
CA GLY A 290 19.70 31.04 3.81
C GLY A 290 19.58 32.33 4.62
N LYS A 291 20.63 33.17 4.65
CA LYS A 291 20.58 34.48 5.31
C LYS A 291 19.72 35.42 4.47
N MET A 292 18.76 36.07 5.12
CA MET A 292 17.93 37.10 4.49
C MET A 292 18.78 38.30 4.10
N ILE A 293 18.73 38.66 2.82
CA ILE A 293 19.37 39.83 2.25
C ILE A 293 18.40 41.01 2.28
N SER A 294 17.17 40.79 1.83
CA SER A 294 16.16 41.84 1.72
C SER A 294 14.75 41.27 1.58
N ALA A 295 13.76 42.14 1.76
CA ALA A 295 12.36 41.84 1.47
C ALA A 295 11.72 43.04 0.76
N TYR A 296 10.87 42.75 -0.22
CA TYR A 296 10.19 43.77 -1.04
C TYR A 296 8.70 43.45 -1.16
N THR A 297 7.88 44.48 -1.28
CA THR A 297 6.42 44.34 -1.44
C THR A 297 6.05 44.44 -2.92
N PHE A 298 5.11 43.62 -3.38
CA PHE A 298 4.59 43.73 -4.74
C PHE A 298 3.72 44.98 -4.89
N GLU A 299 3.95 45.74 -5.95
CA GLU A 299 3.11 46.85 -6.39
C GLU A 299 2.65 46.57 -7.81
N ASN A 300 1.34 46.60 -8.06
CA ASN A 300 0.74 46.25 -9.37
C ASN A 300 1.26 44.90 -9.93
N ASN A 301 1.33 43.89 -9.05
CA ASN A 301 1.82 42.53 -9.33
C ASN A 301 3.26 42.46 -9.86
N LYS A 302 4.07 43.49 -9.61
CA LYS A 302 5.49 43.53 -9.92
C LYS A 302 6.30 43.97 -8.71
N VAL A 303 7.57 43.55 -8.69
CA VAL A 303 8.58 44.11 -7.82
C VAL A 303 9.86 44.27 -8.61
N ASN A 304 10.55 45.40 -8.42
CA ASN A 304 11.82 45.68 -9.07
C ASN A 304 12.80 46.14 -7.99
N PHE A 305 13.99 45.55 -7.97
CA PHE A 305 15.04 45.92 -7.03
C PHE A 305 16.42 45.80 -7.66
N SER A 306 17.35 46.60 -7.14
CA SER A 306 18.73 46.63 -7.61
C SER A 306 19.51 45.42 -7.10
N THR A 307 20.40 44.90 -7.95
CA THR A 307 21.37 43.84 -7.60
C THR A 307 22.80 44.38 -7.45
N LEU A 308 23.01 45.70 -7.56
CA LEU A 308 24.35 46.32 -7.56
C LEU A 308 25.15 46.10 -6.27
N GLU A 309 24.46 45.96 -5.14
CA GLU A 309 25.09 45.70 -3.83
C GLU A 309 25.18 44.20 -3.50
N MET A 310 24.72 43.34 -4.42
CA MET A 310 24.75 41.89 -4.26
C MET A 310 26.04 41.33 -4.86
N THR A 311 26.66 40.35 -4.23
CA THR A 311 27.86 39.71 -4.80
C THR A 311 27.47 38.79 -5.95
N ASN A 312 28.35 38.62 -6.94
CA ASN A 312 28.14 37.65 -8.02
C ASN A 312 27.88 36.25 -7.42
N GLY A 313 26.76 35.62 -7.83
CA GLY A 313 26.32 34.37 -7.21
C GLY A 313 24.86 34.04 -7.41
N ILE A 314 24.42 32.97 -6.75
CA ILE A 314 23.03 32.49 -6.78
C ILE A 314 22.30 32.99 -5.52
N TYR A 315 21.08 33.48 -5.73
CA TYR A 315 20.18 33.92 -4.67
C TYR A 315 18.86 33.18 -4.77
N PHE A 316 18.23 32.97 -3.62
CA PHE A 316 16.92 32.34 -3.52
C PHE A 316 15.88 33.40 -3.17
N TYR A 317 14.68 33.27 -3.73
CA TYR A 317 13.55 34.09 -3.36
C TYR A 317 12.37 33.25 -2.89
N THR A 318 11.56 33.81 -2.00
CA THR A 318 10.28 33.25 -1.56
C THR A 318 9.21 34.33 -1.63
N VAL A 319 8.17 34.10 -2.44
CA VAL A 319 6.99 34.95 -2.53
C VAL A 319 5.95 34.48 -1.52
N LYS A 320 5.36 35.41 -0.78
CA LYS A 320 4.35 35.15 0.26
C LYS A 320 3.09 35.99 0.03
N ASN A 321 1.95 35.49 0.50
CA ASN A 321 0.71 36.27 0.58
C ASN A 321 0.67 37.15 1.84
N ALA A 322 -0.41 37.94 1.98
CA ALA A 322 -0.63 38.80 3.15
C ALA A 322 -0.69 38.02 4.48
N GLN A 323 -1.06 36.74 4.44
CA GLN A 323 -1.09 35.82 5.59
C GLN A 323 0.27 35.14 5.84
N LYS A 324 1.34 35.59 5.18
CA LYS A 324 2.71 35.06 5.27
C LYS A 324 2.88 33.61 4.79
N GLN A 325 1.91 33.07 4.04
CA GLN A 325 1.99 31.74 3.43
C GLN A 325 2.81 31.80 2.14
N ASN A 326 3.65 30.79 1.90
CA ASN A 326 4.46 30.72 0.69
C ASN A 326 3.57 30.44 -0.55
N LEU A 327 3.78 31.24 -1.60
CA LEU A 327 3.10 31.13 -2.89
C LEU A 327 4.04 30.61 -3.98
N ALA A 328 5.27 31.10 -4.02
CA ALA A 328 6.28 30.66 -4.97
C ALA A 328 7.67 30.71 -4.34
N THR A 329 8.56 29.85 -4.79
CA THR A 329 9.99 29.91 -4.47
C THR A 329 10.78 29.73 -5.75
N GLY A 330 11.99 30.27 -5.80
CA GLY A 330 12.87 30.06 -6.93
C GLY A 330 14.23 30.67 -6.67
N LYS A 331 15.01 30.80 -7.73
CA LYS A 331 16.36 31.35 -7.68
C LYS A 331 16.62 32.30 -8.83
N PHE A 332 17.55 33.22 -8.63
CA PHE A 332 18.13 34.04 -9.68
C PHE A 332 19.65 34.14 -9.51
N THR A 333 20.32 34.54 -10.58
CA THR A 333 21.77 34.68 -10.61
C THR A 333 22.12 36.15 -10.78
N VAL A 334 23.06 36.63 -9.97
CA VAL A 334 23.69 37.95 -10.12
C VAL A 334 25.05 37.76 -10.79
N ALA A 335 25.27 38.49 -11.88
CA ALA A 335 26.51 38.49 -12.66
C ALA A 335 26.77 39.91 -13.21
N HIS A 336 27.56 40.69 -12.49
CA HIS A 336 28.08 42.01 -12.90
C HIS A 336 29.15 41.90 -14.00
#